data_AF-A0A3P1V5R0-F1
#
_entry.id   AF-A0A3P1V5R0-F1
#
_cell.length_a   1.000
_cell.length_b   1.000
_cell.length_c   1.000
_cell.angle_alpha   90.00
_cell.angle_beta   90.00
_cell.angle_gamma   90.00
#
_symmetry.space_group_name_H-M   'P 1'
#
loop_
_entity.id
_entity.type
_entity.pdbx_description
1 polymer ?
#
loop_
_entity_poly.entity_id
_entity_poly.type
_entity_poly.pdbx_seq_one_letter_code
_entity_poly.pdbx_strand_id
1 'polypeptide(L)'
;MAGNIESTYAPPKGGGITGELTSGNKRFTFGHGGRHLEGSNLSIDQVQNAIMENASRNLPNVGEDSVSRYIEIGGELIEYRIMKRGDNLYNIGTYFIKRK
;
A
#
# COMPACT_ATOMS: atom_id res chain seq x y z
N MET A 1 10.72 16.65 13.27
CA MET A 1 9.28 16.64 13.00
C MET A 1 8.87 15.21 12.66
N ALA A 2 8.32 14.48 13.62
CA ALA A 2 7.69 13.19 13.36
C ALA A 2 6.29 13.48 12.82
N GLY A 3 5.99 13.08 11.58
CA GLY A 3 4.66 13.21 11.01
C GLY A 3 3.69 12.31 11.78
N ASN A 4 2.67 12.90 12.37
CA ASN A 4 1.60 12.17 13.05
C ASN A 4 0.82 11.37 12.00
N ILE A 5 0.90 10.05 12.05
CA ILE A 5 0.07 9.15 11.27
C ILE A 5 -1.29 8.99 11.96
N GLU A 6 -2.22 9.92 11.70
CA GLU A 6 -3.59 9.81 12.19
C GLU A 6 -4.36 8.78 11.35
N SER A 7 -4.45 7.53 11.83
CA SER A 7 -5.29 6.47 11.27
C SER A 7 -6.71 6.62 11.80
N THR A 8 -7.60 7.29 11.04
CA THR A 8 -8.97 7.61 11.48
C THR A 8 -10.07 6.85 10.73
N TYR A 9 -9.82 5.63 10.23
CA TYR A 9 -10.85 4.91 9.45
C TYR A 9 -11.22 3.53 10.02
N ALA A 10 -12.50 3.38 10.37
CA ALA A 10 -13.13 2.10 10.66
C ALA A 10 -13.70 1.50 9.35
N PRO A 11 -13.33 0.28 8.95
CA PRO A 11 -13.69 -0.26 7.64
C PRO A 11 -15.19 -0.63 7.54
N PRO A 12 -15.87 -0.30 6.43
CA PRO A 12 -17.25 -0.71 6.19
C PRO A 12 -17.35 -2.21 5.89
N LYS A 13 -18.47 -2.80 6.30
CA LYS A 13 -18.76 -4.24 6.22
C LYS A 13 -18.98 -4.64 4.75
N GLY A 14 -17.91 -5.13 4.11
CA GLY A 14 -17.92 -5.70 2.76
C GLY A 14 -17.43 -4.74 1.68
N GLY A 15 -16.24 -5.00 1.14
CA GLY A 15 -15.73 -4.33 -0.06
C GLY A 15 -14.53 -3.41 0.15
N GLY A 16 -13.33 -3.99 0.21
CA GLY A 16 -12.23 -3.51 -0.64
C GLY A 16 -11.18 -2.57 -0.07
N ILE A 17 -11.29 -2.01 1.14
CA ILE A 17 -10.24 -1.17 1.76
C ILE A 17 -10.02 -1.61 3.22
N THR A 18 -8.79 -1.97 3.56
CA THR A 18 -8.35 -2.41 4.90
C THR A 18 -7.57 -1.36 5.67
N GLY A 19 -7.06 -0.33 4.98
CA GLY A 19 -6.27 0.73 5.61
C GLY A 19 -6.12 1.95 4.71
N GLU A 20 -5.81 3.08 5.33
CA GLU A 20 -5.47 4.31 4.65
C GLU A 20 -4.28 4.97 5.33
N LEU A 21 -3.32 5.41 4.51
CA LEU A 21 -2.16 6.15 4.97
C LEU A 21 -1.97 7.40 4.11
N THR A 22 -1.38 8.43 4.71
CA THR A 22 -1.08 9.68 4.02
C THR A 22 0.42 9.95 4.07
N SER A 23 0.97 10.39 2.94
CA SER A 23 2.37 10.81 2.82
C SER A 23 2.41 12.17 2.14
N GLY A 24 2.54 13.23 2.95
CA GLY A 24 2.41 14.60 2.46
C GLY A 24 0.99 14.89 1.98
N ASN A 25 0.85 15.33 0.73
CA ASN A 25 -0.45 15.59 0.10
C ASN A 25 -1.07 14.37 -0.59
N LYS A 26 -0.42 13.20 -0.51
CA LYS A 26 -0.83 11.98 -1.21
C LYS A 26 -1.57 11.06 -0.26
N ARG A 27 -2.71 10.54 -0.71
CA ARG A 27 -3.54 9.58 0.03
C ARG A 27 -3.40 8.20 -0.60
N PHE A 28 -3.06 7.21 0.23
CA PHE A 28 -2.90 5.82 -0.17
C PHE A 28 -3.94 4.97 0.54
N THR A 29 -4.74 4.24 -0.24
CA THR A 29 -5.73 3.29 0.27
C THR A 29 -5.25 1.87 0.02
N PHE A 30 -5.37 0.99 1.00
CA PHE A 30 -4.92 -0.39 0.92
C PHE A 30 -6.11 -1.33 0.85
N GLY A 31 -6.11 -2.26 -0.09
CA GLY A 31 -7.14 -3.28 -0.25
C GLY A 31 -6.88 -4.54 0.59
N HIS A 32 -7.45 -5.67 0.18
CA HIS A 32 -7.33 -6.96 0.89
C HIS A 32 -6.00 -7.70 0.69
N GLY A 33 -4.98 -7.06 0.10
CA GLY A 33 -3.67 -7.68 -0.14
C GLY A 33 -3.02 -8.30 1.10
N GLY A 34 -3.29 -7.76 2.29
CA GLY A 34 -2.69 -8.24 3.54
C GLY A 34 -2.95 -9.71 3.86
N ARG A 35 -4.03 -10.31 3.33
CA ARG A 35 -4.30 -11.75 3.50
C ARG A 35 -3.24 -12.64 2.85
N HIS A 36 -2.47 -12.14 1.89
CA HIS A 36 -1.36 -12.88 1.29
C HIS A 36 -0.08 -12.89 2.14
N LEU A 37 -0.09 -12.20 3.28
CA LEU A 37 1.02 -12.21 4.23
C LEU A 37 0.80 -13.22 5.37
N GLU A 38 -0.35 -13.91 5.39
CA GLU A 38 -0.63 -14.97 6.38
C GLU A 38 0.41 -16.09 6.27
N GLY A 39 1.06 -16.41 7.39
CA GLY A 39 2.17 -17.37 7.47
C GLY A 39 3.57 -16.76 7.31
N SER A 40 3.68 -15.45 7.07
CA SER A 40 4.94 -14.72 7.21
C SER A 40 5.09 -14.13 8.62
N ASN A 41 6.32 -13.74 8.99
CA ASN A 41 6.58 -12.97 10.21
C ASN A 41 6.36 -11.45 10.02
N LEU A 42 5.73 -11.03 8.91
CA LEU A 42 5.53 -9.63 8.59
C LEU A 42 4.19 -9.12 9.10
N SER A 43 4.22 -8.01 9.83
CA SER A 43 2.99 -7.31 10.25
C SER A 43 2.39 -6.54 9.08
N ILE A 44 1.06 -6.60 8.94
CA ILE A 44 0.33 -5.86 7.89
C ILE A 44 0.65 -4.37 7.96
N ASP A 45 0.64 -3.76 9.15
CA ASP A 45 0.99 -2.35 9.34
C ASP A 45 2.42 -2.03 8.87
N GLN A 46 3.40 -2.89 9.17
CA GLN A 46 4.78 -2.68 8.71
C GLN A 46 4.85 -2.71 7.19
N VAL A 47 4.15 -3.66 6.56
CA VAL A 47 4.12 -3.77 5.11
C VAL A 47 3.41 -2.59 4.45
N GLN A 48 2.26 -2.15 4.97
CA GLN A 48 1.53 -1.01 4.43
C GLN A 48 2.33 0.29 4.54
N ASN A 49 2.99 0.54 5.68
CA ASN A 49 3.85 1.72 5.85
C ASN A 49 5.02 1.70 4.86
N ALA A 50 5.73 0.57 4.75
CA ALA A 50 6.84 0.44 3.82
C ALA A 50 6.40 0.58 2.35
N ILE A 51 5.24 0.01 1.99
CA ILE A 51 4.63 0.20 0.67
C ILE A 51 4.29 1.67 0.42
N MET A 52 3.65 2.37 1.37
CA MET A 52 3.31 3.78 1.23
C MET A 52 4.57 4.62 0.96
N GLU A 53 5.62 4.43 1.75
CA GLU A 53 6.88 5.16 1.58
C GLU A 53 7.51 4.89 0.20
N ASN A 54 7.55 3.64 -0.24
CA ASN A 54 8.09 3.28 -1.55
C ASN A 54 7.19 3.79 -2.70
N ALA A 55 5.88 3.66 -2.57
CA ALA A 55 4.90 4.11 -3.56
C ALA A 55 4.94 5.63 -3.72
N SER A 56 5.14 6.39 -2.64
CA SER A 56 5.25 7.86 -2.67
C SER A 56 6.37 8.37 -3.58
N ARG A 57 7.41 7.54 -3.79
CA ARG A 57 8.58 7.83 -4.64
C ARG A 57 8.46 7.20 -6.03
N ASN A 58 7.55 6.26 -6.23
CA ASN A 58 7.46 5.40 -7.42
C ASN A 58 6.04 5.36 -8.03
N LEU A 59 5.36 6.51 -8.04
CA LEU A 59 4.00 6.67 -8.54
C LEU A 59 3.89 6.31 -10.04
N PRO A 60 2.68 5.98 -10.53
CA PRO A 60 2.41 5.89 -11.97
C PRO A 60 2.78 7.19 -12.70
N ASN A 61 3.38 7.09 -13.88
CA ASN A 61 3.66 8.27 -14.70
C ASN A 61 2.37 8.86 -15.28
N VAL A 62 2.47 10.07 -15.84
CA VAL A 62 1.35 10.68 -16.57
C VAL A 62 0.96 9.78 -17.74
N GLY A 63 -0.31 9.36 -17.78
CA GLY A 63 -0.84 8.43 -18.78
C GLY A 63 -0.86 6.96 -18.34
N GLU A 64 -0.29 6.61 -17.18
CA GLU A 64 -0.40 5.26 -16.61
C GLU A 64 -1.51 5.19 -15.54
N ASP A 65 -2.52 4.33 -15.76
CA ASP A 65 -3.58 4.10 -14.78
C ASP A 65 -3.11 3.26 -13.58
N SER A 66 -2.10 2.41 -13.79
CA SER A 66 -1.56 1.55 -12.74
C SER A 66 -0.16 1.06 -13.03
N VAL A 67 0.61 0.79 -11.97
CA VAL A 67 1.96 0.23 -12.09
C VAL A 67 2.27 -0.76 -10.96
N SER A 68 2.97 -1.84 -11.28
CA SER A 68 3.49 -2.78 -10.29
C SER A 68 4.88 -2.36 -9.81
N ARG A 69 5.11 -2.53 -8.51
CA ARG A 69 6.36 -2.18 -7.83
C ARG A 69 6.75 -3.28 -6.87
N TYR A 70 8.01 -3.21 -6.44
CA TYR A 70 8.67 -4.21 -5.63
C TYR A 70 9.35 -3.55 -4.44
N ILE A 71 9.28 -4.18 -3.29
CA ILE A 71 9.99 -3.75 -2.09
C ILE A 71 10.40 -4.98 -1.29
N GLU A 72 11.62 -4.97 -0.73
CA GLU A 72 12.09 -6.01 0.18
C GLU A 72 11.78 -5.60 1.63
N ILE A 73 11.11 -6.47 2.38
CA ILE A 73 10.72 -6.23 3.78
C ILE A 73 11.02 -7.50 4.56
N GLY A 74 11.93 -7.42 5.54
CA GLY A 74 12.27 -8.57 6.38
C GLY A 74 12.82 -9.78 5.60
N GLY A 75 13.50 -9.55 4.47
CA GLY A 75 14.04 -10.61 3.61
C GLY A 75 13.05 -11.18 2.59
N GLU A 76 11.78 -10.76 2.62
CA GLU A 76 10.77 -11.17 1.65
C GLU A 76 10.57 -10.09 0.59
N LEU A 77 10.51 -10.49 -0.68
CA LEU A 77 10.19 -9.58 -1.79
C LEU A 77 8.67 -9.44 -1.90
N ILE A 78 8.15 -8.24 -1.66
CA ILE A 78 6.73 -7.91 -1.81
C ILE A 78 6.50 -7.25 -3.17
N GLU A 79 5.61 -7.83 -3.96
CA GLU A 79 5.04 -7.18 -5.15
C GLU A 79 3.74 -6.47 -4.76
N TYR A 80 3.57 -5.22 -5.19
CA TYR A 80 2.35 -4.45 -4.95
C TYR A 80 1.98 -3.62 -6.18
N ARG A 81 0.68 -3.38 -6.37
CA ARG A 81 0.18 -2.60 -7.52
C ARG A 81 -0.40 -1.27 -7.06
N ILE A 82 0.13 -0.18 -7.60
CA ILE A 82 -0.36 1.18 -7.39
C ILE A 82 -1.32 1.52 -8.52
N MET A 83 -2.52 1.97 -8.18
CA MET A 83 -3.49 2.47 -9.15
C MET A 83 -3.83 3.91 -8.85
N LYS A 84 -3.77 4.79 -9.86
CA LYS A 84 -4.22 6.17 -9.71
C LYS A 84 -5.75 6.18 -9.74
N ARG A 85 -6.39 6.83 -8.76
CA ARG A 85 -7.85 6.90 -8.63
C ARG A 85 -8.42 8.32 -8.67
N GLY A 86 -7.54 9.31 -8.58
CA GLY A 86 -7.90 10.71 -8.65
C GLY A 86 -6.67 11.58 -8.51
N ASP A 87 -6.92 12.86 -8.27
CA ASP A 87 -5.84 13.78 -7.93
C ASP A 87 -5.27 13.42 -6.56
N ASN A 88 -3.97 13.11 -6.52
CA ASN A 88 -3.24 12.68 -5.32
C ASN A 88 -3.83 11.47 -4.55
N LEU A 89 -4.76 10.71 -5.14
CA LEU A 89 -5.35 9.50 -4.56
C LEU A 89 -4.85 8.24 -5.28
N TYR A 90 -4.26 7.34 -4.50
CA TYR A 90 -3.68 6.09 -4.97
C TYR A 90 -4.27 4.90 -4.21
N ASN A 91 -4.58 3.83 -4.95
CA ASN A 91 -5.09 2.59 -4.39
C ASN A 91 -4.10 1.45 -4.58
N ILE A 92 -3.79 0.77 -3.49
CA ILE A 92 -2.98 -0.44 -3.43
C ILE A 92 -3.93 -1.62 -3.20
N GLY A 93 -4.55 -2.10 -4.28
CA GLY A 93 -5.57 -3.15 -4.19
C GLY A 93 -5.02 -4.51 -3.75
N THR A 94 -3.82 -4.85 -4.20
CA THR A 94 -3.19 -6.16 -3.99
C THR A 94 -1.71 -6.00 -3.73
N TYR A 95 -1.22 -6.72 -2.72
CA TYR A 95 0.19 -6.86 -2.40
C TYR A 95 0.42 -8.27 -1.83
N PHE A 96 1.52 -8.92 -2.18
CA PHE A 96 1.83 -10.29 -1.79
C PHE A 96 3.33 -10.56 -1.85
N ILE A 97 3.78 -11.58 -1.13
CA ILE A 97 5.14 -12.08 -1.22
C ILE A 97 5.33 -12.74 -2.60
N LYS A 98 6.23 -12.19 -3.41
CA LYS A 98 6.63 -12.76 -4.68
C LYS A 98 7.59 -13.92 -4.42
N ARG A 99 7.07 -15.13 -4.46
CA ARG A 99 7.89 -16.35 -4.46
C ARG A 99 8.68 -16.42 -5.76
N LYS A 100 9.99 -16.72 -5.66
CA LYS A 100 10.85 -17.03 -6.80
C LYS A 100 10.47 -18.37 -7.42
#